data_AF-A0A529HNY9-F1
#
_entry.id   AF-A0A529HNY9-F1
#
_cell.length_a   1.000
_cell.length_b   1.000
_cell.length_c   1.000
_cell.angle_alpha   90.00
_cell.angle_beta   90.00
_cell.angle_gamma   90.00
#
_symmetry.space_group_name_H-M   'P 1'
#
loop_
_entity.id
_entity.type
_entity.pdbx_description
1 polymer ?
#
loop_
_entity_poly.entity_id
_entity_poly.type
_entity_poly.pdbx_seq_one_letter_code
_entity_poly.pdbx_strand_id
1 'polypeptide(L)'
;DKDHVIAQGQENAARADLSFIERTLFAERILKAGHSPETVKLALALDDTTFSKMRSVTSHVPESIILAVGAAKGIGRDRWWQLAKLMEHHENGLRAADYVKSADFSSPQSDVRFTRLFDFLSSVPNRARAPAKSQQ
;
A
#
# COMPACT_ATOMS: atom_id res chain seq x y z
N ASP A 1 -26.43 7.08 -25.73
CA ASP A 1 -25.21 7.92 -25.53
C ASP A 1 -25.11 8.67 -24.21
N LYS A 2 -26.14 9.39 -23.73
CA LYS A 2 -26.04 10.14 -22.45
C LYS A 2 -25.86 9.28 -21.20
N ASP A 3 -26.55 8.14 -21.14
CA ASP A 3 -26.48 7.19 -20.02
C ASP A 3 -25.08 6.56 -19.86
N HIS A 4 -24.44 6.22 -20.98
CA HIS A 4 -23.09 5.63 -21.00
C HIS A 4 -22.02 6.62 -20.49
N VAL A 5 -22.12 7.90 -20.83
CA VAL A 5 -21.19 8.93 -20.34
C VAL A 5 -21.35 9.16 -18.83
N ILE A 6 -22.58 9.10 -18.31
CA ILE A 6 -22.86 9.22 -16.87
C ILE A 6 -22.27 8.01 -16.12
N ALA A 7 -22.47 6.79 -16.62
CA ALA A 7 -21.92 5.59 -16.03
C ALA A 7 -20.37 5.63 -16.00
N GLN A 8 -19.73 6.01 -17.10
CA GLN A 8 -18.27 6.16 -17.18
C GLN A 8 -17.75 7.22 -16.18
N GLY A 9 -18.48 8.33 -16.03
CA GLY A 9 -18.15 9.40 -15.09
C GLY A 9 -18.28 8.95 -13.63
N GLN A 10 -19.32 8.21 -13.29
CA GLN A 10 -19.53 7.65 -11.96
C GLN A 10 -18.48 6.59 -11.61
N GLU A 11 -18.13 5.71 -12.56
CA GLU A 11 -17.06 4.73 -12.37
C GLU A 11 -15.70 5.42 -12.15
N ASN A 12 -15.41 6.48 -12.89
CA ASN A 12 -14.16 7.24 -12.70
C ASN A 12 -14.13 8.01 -11.37
N ALA A 13 -15.26 8.59 -10.95
CA ALA A 13 -15.37 9.25 -9.65
C ALA A 13 -15.23 8.25 -8.49
N ALA A 14 -15.85 7.07 -8.60
CA ALA A 14 -15.69 5.99 -7.62
C ALA A 14 -14.23 5.51 -7.56
N ARG A 15 -13.55 5.39 -8.71
CA ARG A 15 -12.11 5.09 -8.77
C ARG A 15 -11.25 6.18 -8.11
N ALA A 16 -11.69 7.44 -8.15
CA ALA A 16 -11.01 8.55 -7.49
C ALA A 16 -11.20 8.56 -5.96
N ASP A 17 -12.30 8.01 -5.44
CA ASP A 17 -12.57 7.91 -3.99
C ASP A 17 -11.84 6.74 -3.29
N LEU A 18 -11.30 5.81 -4.08
CA LEU A 18 -10.52 4.68 -3.55
C LEU A 18 -9.30 5.18 -2.76
N SER A 19 -9.04 4.54 -1.63
CA SER A 19 -7.82 4.82 -0.87
C SER A 19 -6.58 4.46 -1.69
N PHE A 20 -5.42 4.96 -1.27
CA PHE A 20 -4.15 4.64 -1.95
C PHE A 20 -3.93 3.12 -2.07
N ILE A 21 -4.23 2.36 -1.01
CA ILE A 21 -4.00 0.92 -1.00
C ILE A 21 -5.04 0.17 -1.83
N GLU A 22 -6.28 0.65 -1.90
CA GLU A 22 -7.30 0.09 -2.79
C GLU A 22 -6.94 0.30 -4.26
N ARG A 23 -6.47 1.49 -4.64
CA ARG A 23 -5.92 1.77 -5.98
C ARG A 23 -4.70 0.91 -6.28
N THR A 24 -3.86 0.66 -5.27
CA THR A 24 -2.67 -0.20 -5.39
C THR A 24 -3.05 -1.65 -5.70
N LEU A 25 -4.05 -2.21 -5.00
CA LEU A 25 -4.57 -3.55 -5.30
C LEU A 25 -5.24 -3.60 -6.67
N PHE A 26 -5.97 -2.56 -7.07
CA PHE A 26 -6.57 -2.49 -8.39
C PHE A 26 -5.52 -2.45 -9.51
N ALA A 27 -4.47 -1.65 -9.34
CA ALA A 27 -3.31 -1.61 -10.23
C ALA A 27 -2.67 -3.01 -10.38
N GLU A 28 -2.50 -3.72 -9.28
CA GLU A 28 -1.94 -5.07 -9.26
C GLU A 28 -2.82 -6.08 -10.02
N ARG A 29 -4.15 -6.01 -9.85
CA ARG A 29 -5.09 -6.86 -10.59
C ARG A 29 -5.04 -6.61 -12.09
N ILE A 30 -4.95 -5.35 -12.53
CA ILE A 30 -4.80 -5.01 -13.95
C ILE A 30 -3.50 -5.61 -14.51
N LEU A 31 -2.39 -5.50 -13.77
CA LEU A 31 -1.11 -6.09 -14.17
C LEU A 31 -1.19 -7.62 -14.24
N LYS A 32 -1.81 -8.27 -13.25
CA LYS A 32 -2.01 -9.73 -13.24
C LYS A 32 -2.90 -10.22 -14.39
N ALA A 33 -3.81 -9.38 -14.88
CA ALA A 33 -4.61 -9.65 -16.07
C ALA A 33 -3.82 -9.52 -17.39
N GLY A 34 -2.52 -9.19 -17.33
CA GLY A 34 -1.63 -9.12 -18.50
C GLY A 34 -1.56 -7.76 -19.18
N HIS A 35 -2.14 -6.71 -18.59
CA HIS A 35 -2.06 -5.36 -19.12
C HIS A 35 -0.72 -4.68 -18.80
N SER A 36 -0.33 -3.74 -19.66
CA SER A 36 0.93 -2.99 -19.53
C SER A 36 0.90 -1.99 -18.36
N PRO A 37 2.08 -1.65 -17.78
CA PRO A 37 2.21 -0.57 -16.80
C PRO A 37 1.64 0.77 -17.28
N GLU A 38 1.77 1.08 -18.57
CA GLU A 38 1.22 2.29 -19.18
C GLU A 38 -0.31 2.32 -19.12
N THR A 39 -0.97 1.18 -19.39
CA THR A 39 -2.42 1.02 -19.28
C THR A 39 -2.89 1.27 -17.85
N VAL A 40 -2.17 0.75 -16.86
CA VAL A 40 -2.49 0.98 -15.43
C VAL A 40 -2.36 2.46 -15.08
N LYS A 41 -1.25 3.10 -15.49
CA LYS A 41 -1.02 4.52 -15.22
C LYS A 41 -2.10 5.40 -15.84
N LEU A 42 -2.52 5.11 -17.07
CA LEU A 42 -3.62 5.81 -17.72
C LEU A 42 -4.96 5.55 -17.03
N ALA A 43 -5.30 4.29 -16.75
CA ALA A 43 -6.58 3.90 -16.15
C ALA A 43 -6.80 4.48 -14.75
N LEU A 44 -5.72 4.66 -13.99
CA LEU A 44 -5.75 5.20 -12.63
C LEU A 44 -5.28 6.65 -12.52
N ALA A 45 -5.00 7.31 -13.65
CA ALA A 45 -4.42 8.66 -13.71
C ALA A 45 -3.21 8.83 -12.76
N LEU A 46 -2.25 7.91 -12.87
CA LEU A 46 -1.05 7.86 -12.02
C LEU A 46 0.14 8.50 -12.73
N ASP A 47 0.90 9.29 -11.98
CA ASP A 47 2.27 9.65 -12.32
C ASP A 47 3.24 8.49 -12.03
N ASP A 48 4.45 8.57 -12.59
CA ASP A 48 5.46 7.51 -12.50
C ASP A 48 5.96 7.28 -11.06
N THR A 49 6.00 8.34 -10.25
CA THR A 49 6.41 8.25 -8.84
C THR A 49 5.38 7.49 -8.02
N THR A 50 4.09 7.81 -8.19
CA THR A 50 3.00 7.10 -7.51
C THR A 50 2.99 5.63 -7.92
N PHE A 51 3.08 5.34 -9.22
CA PHE A 51 3.09 3.97 -9.72
C PHE A 51 4.29 3.17 -9.17
N SER A 52 5.49 3.76 -9.14
CA SER A 52 6.67 3.13 -8.56
C SER A 52 6.49 2.79 -7.08
N LYS A 53 5.88 3.70 -6.29
CA LYS A 53 5.56 3.42 -4.88
C LYS A 53 4.53 2.30 -4.73
N MET A 54 3.48 2.28 -5.55
CA MET A 54 2.49 1.20 -5.56
C MET A 54 3.15 -0.17 -5.83
N ARG A 55 4.03 -0.24 -6.83
CA ARG A 55 4.79 -1.46 -7.16
C ARG A 55 5.63 -1.94 -5.98
N SER A 56 6.35 -1.02 -5.32
CA SER A 56 7.13 -1.34 -4.13
C SER A 56 6.27 -1.89 -3.00
N VAL A 57 5.08 -1.34 -2.77
CA VAL A 57 4.12 -1.86 -1.78
C VAL A 57 3.69 -3.28 -2.12
N THR A 58 3.20 -3.54 -3.33
CA THR A 58 2.72 -4.87 -3.74
C THR A 58 3.83 -5.92 -3.83
N SER A 59 5.08 -5.49 -3.96
CA SER A 59 6.24 -6.38 -4.04
C SER A 59 6.72 -6.88 -2.67
N HIS A 60 6.45 -6.13 -1.59
CA HIS A 60 7.00 -6.43 -0.26
C HIS A 60 5.93 -6.64 0.80
N VAL A 61 4.73 -6.10 0.60
CA VAL A 61 3.60 -6.26 1.52
C VAL A 61 2.64 -7.30 0.93
N PRO A 62 2.52 -8.49 1.54
CA PRO A 62 1.58 -9.51 1.11
C PRO A 62 0.13 -8.99 1.08
N GLU A 63 -0.65 -9.43 0.10
CA GLU A 63 -2.06 -9.04 -0.03
C GLU A 63 -2.86 -9.34 1.25
N SER A 64 -2.58 -10.45 1.93
CA SER A 64 -3.23 -10.80 3.20
C SER A 64 -3.02 -9.75 4.30
N ILE A 65 -1.84 -9.14 4.38
CA ILE A 65 -1.55 -8.05 5.33
C ILE A 65 -2.26 -6.76 4.91
N ILE A 66 -2.25 -6.45 3.61
CA ILE A 66 -2.98 -5.30 3.05
C ILE A 66 -4.48 -5.40 3.41
N LEU A 67 -5.08 -6.56 3.19
CA LEU A 67 -6.50 -6.81 3.48
C LEU A 67 -6.79 -6.77 4.98
N ALA A 68 -5.89 -7.28 5.83
CA ALA A 68 -6.04 -7.21 7.28
C ALA A 68 -6.03 -5.75 7.79
N VAL A 69 -5.17 -4.89 7.22
CA VAL A 69 -5.17 -3.45 7.52
C VAL A 69 -6.42 -2.77 6.97
N GLY A 70 -6.85 -3.11 5.75
CA GLY A 70 -8.00 -2.49 5.08
C GLY A 70 -7.68 -1.12 4.47
N ALA A 71 -8.73 -0.38 4.09
CA ALA A 71 -8.58 0.82 3.24
C ALA A 71 -7.67 1.91 3.79
N ALA A 72 -7.61 2.11 5.12
CA ALA A 72 -6.77 3.11 5.79
C ALA A 72 -6.74 4.47 5.07
N LYS A 73 -7.93 5.09 4.88
CA LYS A 73 -8.12 6.28 4.02
C LYS A 73 -7.33 7.50 4.49
N GLY A 74 -7.03 7.60 5.79
CA GLY A 74 -6.18 8.65 6.36
C GLY A 74 -4.68 8.39 6.22
N ILE A 75 -4.27 7.20 5.77
CA ILE A 75 -2.86 6.84 5.57
C ILE A 75 -2.44 7.12 4.13
N GLY A 76 -1.56 8.10 3.97
CA GLY A 76 -1.04 8.51 2.68
C GLY A 76 -0.07 7.51 2.05
N ARG A 77 0.21 7.75 0.76
CA ARG A 77 1.11 6.94 -0.10
C ARG A 77 2.48 6.66 0.53
N ASP A 78 3.05 7.68 1.18
CA ASP A 78 4.41 7.63 1.69
C ASP A 78 4.54 6.66 2.88
N ARG A 79 3.54 6.64 3.76
CA ARG A 79 3.49 5.73 4.91
C ARG A 79 3.40 4.27 4.45
N TRP A 80 2.54 3.98 3.47
CA TRP A 80 2.45 2.65 2.87
C TRP A 80 3.77 2.22 2.22
N TRP A 81 4.44 3.13 1.52
CA TRP A 81 5.76 2.85 0.96
C TRP A 81 6.81 2.59 2.06
N GLN A 82 6.83 3.37 3.14
CA GLN A 82 7.71 3.13 4.29
C GLN A 82 7.43 1.77 4.95
N LEU A 83 6.17 1.35 5.07
CA LEU A 83 5.81 0.01 5.56
C LEU A 83 6.40 -1.07 4.65
N ALA A 84 6.32 -0.90 3.33
CA ALA A 84 6.92 -1.81 2.36
C ALA A 84 8.44 -1.91 2.56
N LYS A 85 9.12 -0.79 2.82
CA LYS A 85 10.56 -0.77 3.13
C LYS A 85 10.90 -1.54 4.42
N LEU A 86 10.06 -1.45 5.45
CA LEU A 86 10.24 -2.26 6.67
C LEU A 86 10.10 -3.76 6.37
N MET A 87 9.18 -4.13 5.47
CA MET A 87 8.91 -5.52 5.09
C MET A 87 9.87 -6.11 4.05
N GLU A 88 10.79 -5.33 3.49
CA GLU A 88 11.90 -5.87 2.67
C GLU A 88 12.75 -6.89 3.45
N HIS A 89 12.83 -6.73 4.77
CA HIS A 89 13.45 -7.71 5.65
C HIS A 89 12.49 -8.88 5.88
N HIS A 90 12.89 -10.09 5.44
CA HIS A 90 12.07 -11.30 5.54
C HIS A 90 11.53 -11.55 6.97
N GLU A 91 12.34 -11.27 7.98
CA GLU A 91 11.97 -11.39 9.40
C GLU A 91 10.77 -10.49 9.76
N ASN A 92 10.73 -9.27 9.23
CA ASN A 92 9.62 -8.34 9.44
C ASN A 92 8.35 -8.79 8.72
N GLY A 93 8.48 -9.45 7.56
CA GLY A 93 7.33 -10.08 6.88
C GLY A 93 6.68 -11.17 7.73
N LEU A 94 7.48 -12.05 8.34
CA LEU A 94 6.99 -13.10 9.24
C LEU A 94 6.35 -12.51 10.50
N ARG A 95 7.01 -11.54 11.13
CA ARG A 95 6.49 -10.83 12.31
C ARG A 95 5.17 -10.12 12.02
N ALA A 96 5.06 -9.46 10.86
CA ALA A 96 3.81 -8.83 10.43
C ALA A 96 2.68 -9.86 10.27
N ALA A 97 2.97 -10.99 9.60
CA ALA A 97 1.98 -12.02 9.34
C ALA A 97 1.44 -12.69 10.63
N ASP A 98 2.26 -12.76 11.68
CA ASP A 98 1.82 -13.17 13.02
C ASP A 98 1.02 -12.07 13.72
N TYR A 99 1.56 -10.85 13.75
CA TYR A 99 0.96 -9.73 14.48
C TYR A 99 -0.45 -9.37 13.99
N VAL A 100 -0.72 -9.42 12.68
CA VAL A 100 -2.07 -9.15 12.13
C VAL A 100 -3.13 -10.16 12.58
N LYS A 101 -2.74 -11.29 13.17
CA LYS A 101 -3.65 -12.29 13.74
C LYS A 101 -3.86 -12.09 15.25
N SER A 102 -3.08 -11.21 15.87
CA SER A 102 -3.13 -10.97 17.32
C SER A 102 -4.32 -10.08 17.72
N ALA A 103 -4.72 -10.17 18.98
CA ALA A 103 -5.74 -9.29 19.54
C ALA A 103 -5.31 -7.82 19.57
N ASP A 104 -4.01 -7.56 19.74
CA ASP A 104 -3.43 -6.21 19.82
C ASP A 104 -3.58 -5.44 18.49
N PHE A 105 -3.55 -6.14 17.36
CA PHE A 105 -3.82 -5.54 16.05
C PHE A 105 -5.29 -5.13 15.85
N SER A 106 -6.24 -5.81 16.50
CA SER A 106 -7.67 -5.65 16.23
C SER A 106 -8.20 -4.26 16.61
N SER A 107 -8.85 -3.59 15.66
CA SER A 107 -9.49 -2.28 15.83
C SER A 107 -10.57 -2.08 14.78
N PRO A 108 -11.68 -1.38 15.08
CA PRO A 108 -12.69 -1.02 14.09
C PRO A 108 -12.16 -0.05 13.02
N GLN A 109 -11.14 0.75 13.34
CA GLN A 109 -10.59 1.78 12.43
C GLN A 109 -9.36 1.25 11.69
N SER A 110 -9.43 1.26 10.35
CA SER A 110 -8.34 0.78 9.47
C SER A 110 -7.04 1.58 9.65
N ASP A 111 -7.12 2.88 9.87
CA ASP A 111 -5.96 3.75 10.09
C ASP A 111 -5.21 3.41 11.39
N VAL A 112 -5.96 3.00 12.42
CA VAL A 112 -5.38 2.51 13.68
C VAL A 112 -4.68 1.18 13.46
N ARG A 113 -5.29 0.25 12.70
CA ARG A 113 -4.66 -1.04 12.34
C ARG A 113 -3.34 -0.83 11.59
N PHE A 114 -3.29 0.09 10.64
CA PHE A 114 -2.05 0.47 9.96
C PHE A 114 -0.99 0.97 10.95
N THR A 115 -1.38 1.93 11.80
CA THR A 115 -0.45 2.58 12.74
C THR A 115 0.16 1.57 13.71
N ARG A 116 -0.66 0.67 14.26
CA ARG A 116 -0.20 -0.41 15.16
C ARG A 116 0.79 -1.35 14.48
N LEU A 117 0.48 -1.81 13.27
CA LEU A 117 1.40 -2.66 12.51
C LEU A 117 2.72 -1.94 12.22
N PHE A 118 2.65 -0.68 11.80
CA PHE A 118 3.83 0.12 11.50
C PHE A 118 4.72 0.30 12.74
N ASP A 119 4.13 0.64 13.88
CA ASP A 119 4.84 0.82 15.16
C ASP A 119 5.47 -0.49 15.64
N PHE A 120 4.72 -1.60 15.60
CA PHE A 120 5.21 -2.93 15.96
C PHE A 120 6.44 -3.36 15.16
N LEU A 121 6.45 -3.10 13.85
CA LEU A 121 7.59 -3.40 12.98
C LEU A 121 8.75 -2.43 13.19
N SER A 122 8.47 -1.18 13.58
CA SER A 122 9.48 -0.14 13.82
C SER A 122 10.13 -0.20 15.21
N SER A 123 9.46 -0.81 16.20
CA SER A 123 9.89 -0.89 17.60
C SER A 123 11.10 -1.82 17.87
N VAL A 124 11.63 -2.51 16.85
CA VAL A 124 12.91 -3.22 16.96
C VAL A 124 13.96 -2.41 16.20
N PRO A 125 15.04 -1.92 16.86
CA PRO A 125 16.03 -1.09 16.21
C PRO A 125 16.66 -1.90 15.08
N ASN A 126 16.44 -1.42 13.86
CA ASN A 126 17.18 -1.83 12.68
C ASN A 126 18.68 -1.68 13.00
N ARG A 127 19.35 -2.80 13.31
CA ARG A 127 20.80 -2.86 13.51
C ARG A 127 21.58 -2.60 12.20
N ALA A 128 20.91 -2.25 11.10
CA ALA A 128 21.50 -1.91 9.82
C ALA A 128 21.36 -0.43 9.41
N ARG A 129 21.28 0.52 10.36
CA ARG A 129 21.64 1.91 10.04
C ARG A 129 23.15 2.08 10.16
N ALA A 130 23.89 1.66 9.14
CA ALA A 130 25.27 2.10 8.95
C ALA A 130 25.29 3.65 8.89
N PRO A 131 26.19 4.34 9.59
CA PRO A 131 26.27 5.79 9.51
C PRO A 131 26.83 6.17 8.13
N ALA A 132 26.01 6.86 7.33
CA ALA A 132 26.52 7.64 6.21
C ALA A 132 27.41 8.73 6.80
N LYS A 133 28.72 8.51 6.73
CA LYS A 133 29.72 9.46 7.21
C LYS A 133 29.63 10.74 6.40
N SER A 134 29.71 11.82 7.17
CA SER A 134 29.77 13.24 6.84
C SER A 134 30.68 13.56 5.66
N GLN A 135 30.18 14.46 4.81
CA GLN A 135 30.98 15.22 3.87
C GLN A 135 31.48 16.47 4.61
N GLN A 136 32.79 16.58 4.76
CA GLN A 136 33.50 17.82 5.12
C GLN A 136 34.75 17.89 4.26
#